data_AF-A0A971AXP7-F1
#
_entry.id   AF-A0A971AXP7-F1
#
_cell.length_a   1.000
_cell.length_b   1.000
_cell.length_c   1.000
_cell.angle_alpha   90.00
_cell.angle_beta   90.00
_cell.angle_gamma   90.00
#
_symmetry.space_group_name_H-M   'P 1'
#
loop_
_entity.id
_entity.type
_entity.pdbx_description
1 polymer ?
#
loop_
_entity_poly.entity_id
_entity_poly.type
_entity_poly.pdbx_seq_one_letter_code
_entity_poly.pdbx_strand_id
1 'polypeptide(L)'
;MASDPKVRSAIPQQARPGEIVVLAGSGLERGDRVELWGEAGDAPEKVVAKRATKWLSPERAQIVLPQSGLSGGLKRVAIERGGRSYPTDGRLTVLPEVSALYVVEGTELSIRGAGFSPDAHVRLGDVEVVPTRATASRLDITLPQDVPLADALSPSITAPSARPLLGLDVMGQISSSFRVRQDGFSFGNDPADHMAGWGAFVETFGEEHVRTAQRWPTFLFLWAYYALYTSFFEGVGPFKASGLCSGLAALCLERFCAGAQPSSFVLPLDRETRKALTVRMGRILGREILVAAYDQCKRGPANTATTLSAVQAALRDGIRADTAQLLWFLPGGGITERKFMEQLAVAHSVVPYEVAFDQDGDTARWTIAIYDVNMPGREDARVEIRQKGNEWSWSHNRDSRFTSAKGLTLAAIPLRLFQEPAEFPFSGRFGLTGFLFDMLT
;
A
#
# COMPACT_ATOMS: atom_id res chain seq x y z
N MET A 1 20.86 20.66 34.93
CA MET A 1 19.91 21.50 34.16
C MET A 1 19.55 20.72 32.91
N ALA A 2 18.26 20.50 32.65
CA ALA A 2 17.84 19.90 31.39
C ALA A 2 18.20 20.85 30.23
N SER A 3 18.82 20.33 29.17
CA SER A 3 19.07 21.11 27.96
C SER A 3 17.75 21.40 27.23
N ASP A 4 17.65 22.56 26.59
CA ASP A 4 16.50 22.89 25.74
C ASP A 4 16.28 21.82 24.66
N PRO A 5 15.03 21.36 24.44
CA PRO A 5 14.74 20.33 23.47
C PRO A 5 14.99 20.85 22.04
N LYS A 6 15.59 20.02 21.20
CA LYS A 6 15.81 20.33 19.78
C LYS A 6 15.43 19.13 18.93
N VAL A 7 14.61 19.34 17.91
CA VAL A 7 14.39 18.38 16.82
C VAL A 7 15.20 18.85 15.61
N ARG A 8 15.93 17.92 14.99
CA ARG A 8 16.76 18.18 13.80
C ARG A 8 16.12 17.62 12.54
N SER A 9 15.38 16.52 12.65
CA SER A 9 14.75 15.87 11.50
C SER A 9 13.52 15.05 11.89
N ALA A 10 12.60 14.89 10.94
CA ALA A 10 11.49 13.96 11.00
C ALA A 10 11.73 12.77 10.04
N ILE A 11 11.35 11.56 10.46
CA ILE A 11 11.51 10.32 9.70
C ILE A 11 10.17 9.57 9.71
N PRO A 12 9.50 9.40 8.56
CA PRO A 12 9.86 9.94 7.25
C PRO A 12 9.76 11.48 7.20
N GLN A 13 10.44 12.10 6.23
CA GLN A 13 10.37 13.56 6.01
C GLN A 13 9.04 14.00 5.37
N GLN A 14 8.26 13.06 4.85
CA GLN A 14 6.94 13.26 4.30
C GLN A 14 6.01 12.21 4.88
N ALA A 15 4.83 12.62 5.36
CA ALA A 15 3.85 11.70 5.94
C ALA A 15 2.42 12.25 5.81
N ARG A 16 1.43 11.38 5.90
CA ARG A 16 0.00 11.72 5.87
C ARG A 16 -0.56 11.88 7.29
N PRO A 17 -1.66 12.63 7.44
CA PRO A 17 -2.45 12.60 8.66
C PRO A 17 -2.75 11.16 9.12
N GLY A 18 -2.50 10.83 10.39
CA GLY A 18 -2.65 9.48 10.94
C GLY A 18 -1.42 8.58 10.84
N GLU A 19 -0.42 8.92 10.01
CA GLU A 19 0.83 8.15 9.95
C GLU A 19 1.77 8.48 11.11
N ILE A 20 2.68 7.54 11.37
CA ILE A 20 3.70 7.65 12.40
C ILE A 20 4.91 8.41 11.85
N VAL A 21 5.42 9.36 12.64
CA VAL A 21 6.67 10.08 12.36
C VAL A 21 7.59 10.00 13.57
N VAL A 22 8.85 9.66 13.35
CA VAL A 22 9.90 9.69 14.37
C VAL A 22 10.67 10.99 14.27
N LEU A 23 10.62 11.78 15.33
CA LEU A 23 11.41 12.99 15.51
C LEU A 23 12.77 12.60 16.08
N ALA A 24 13.85 13.02 15.42
CA ALA A 24 15.22 12.83 15.87
C ALA A 24 15.84 14.17 16.28
N GLY A 25 16.51 14.19 17.43
CA GLY A 25 16.88 15.41 18.11
C GLY A 25 17.77 15.19 19.33
N SER A 26 17.65 16.09 20.31
CA SER A 26 18.36 16.03 21.58
C SER A 26 17.54 16.73 22.67
N GLY A 27 17.68 16.26 23.92
CA GLY A 27 17.03 16.88 25.07
C GLY A 27 15.53 16.69 25.10
N LEU A 28 14.97 15.70 24.41
CA LEU A 28 13.54 15.35 24.44
C LEU A 28 13.22 14.60 25.74
N GLU A 29 12.10 14.92 26.38
CA GLU A 29 11.74 14.36 27.67
C GLU A 29 10.31 13.83 27.71
N ARG A 30 10.05 12.94 28.67
CA ARG A 30 8.71 12.42 28.89
C ARG A 30 7.83 13.55 29.44
N GLY A 31 6.80 13.92 28.67
CA GLY A 31 5.88 14.99 29.03
C GLY A 31 5.88 16.15 28.04
N ASP A 32 6.91 16.24 27.21
CA ASP A 32 6.96 17.13 26.05
C ASP A 32 5.74 16.92 25.14
N ARG A 33 5.18 18.02 24.66
CA ARG A 33 4.21 18.01 23.57
C ARG A 33 4.89 18.45 22.30
N VAL A 34 4.44 17.88 21.18
CA VAL A 34 4.92 18.28 19.87
C VAL A 34 3.92 19.24 19.27
N GLU A 35 4.41 20.35 18.76
CA GLU A 35 3.64 21.34 18.04
C GLU A 35 4.04 21.33 16.57
N LEU A 36 3.04 21.35 15.69
CA LEU A 36 3.20 21.46 14.25
C LEU A 36 2.76 22.85 13.82
N TRP A 37 3.68 23.56 13.19
CA TRP A 37 3.51 24.95 12.78
C TRP A 37 3.52 25.03 11.25
N GLY A 38 2.68 25.90 10.69
CA GLY A 38 2.83 26.29 9.29
C GLY A 38 4.16 27.00 9.04
N GLU A 39 4.65 26.98 7.80
CA GLU A 39 5.92 27.59 7.43
C GLU A 39 5.98 29.09 7.77
N ALA A 40 4.90 29.83 7.53
CA ALA A 40 4.78 31.26 7.81
C ALA A 40 3.99 31.60 9.11
N GLY A 41 3.64 30.60 9.92
CA GLY A 41 2.79 30.81 11.11
C GLY A 41 3.56 31.31 12.34
N ASP A 42 2.93 32.19 13.11
CA ASP A 42 3.42 32.66 14.42
C ASP A 42 2.80 31.91 15.61
N ALA A 43 1.97 30.89 15.32
CA ALA A 43 1.32 30.04 16.30
C ALA A 43 1.29 28.58 15.82
N PRO A 44 1.18 27.61 16.74
CA PRO A 44 1.01 26.21 16.37
C PRO A 44 -0.33 26.03 15.66
N GLU A 45 -0.30 25.43 14.48
CA GLU A 45 -1.50 25.01 13.78
C GLU A 45 -2.15 23.84 14.52
N LYS A 46 -1.31 22.92 15.01
CA LYS A 46 -1.77 21.77 15.78
C LYS A 46 -0.80 21.39 16.88
N VAL A 47 -1.34 21.17 18.07
CA VAL A 47 -0.63 20.50 19.16
C VAL A 47 -0.95 19.01 19.11
N VAL A 48 0.07 18.17 18.92
CA VAL A 48 -0.08 16.72 18.92
C VAL A 48 -0.51 16.28 20.32
N ALA A 49 -1.60 15.53 20.39
CA ALA A 49 -2.14 15.07 21.67
C ALA A 49 -1.09 14.23 22.41
N LYS A 50 -0.99 14.39 23.74
CA LYS A 50 -0.01 13.65 24.56
C LYS A 50 -0.05 12.13 24.35
N ARG A 51 -1.25 11.56 24.13
CA ARG A 51 -1.44 10.13 23.83
C ARG A 51 -0.90 9.70 22.46
N ALA A 52 -0.76 10.65 21.53
CA ALA A 52 -0.22 10.46 20.20
C ALA A 52 1.29 10.74 20.15
N THR A 53 1.93 11.03 21.29
CA THR A 53 3.38 11.18 21.42
C THR A 53 3.92 10.06 22.32
N LYS A 54 4.81 9.24 21.77
CA LYS A 54 5.54 8.20 22.48
C LYS A 54 7.00 8.61 22.60
N TRP A 55 7.45 8.86 23.82
CA TRP A 55 8.86 9.13 24.09
C TRP A 55 9.66 7.83 24.01
N LEU A 56 10.78 7.85 23.28
CA LEU A 56 11.63 6.69 23.07
C LEU A 56 12.97 6.85 23.82
N SER A 57 13.61 8.01 23.66
CA SER A 57 14.88 8.36 24.31
C SER A 57 15.06 9.89 24.34
N PRO A 58 16.11 10.40 25.01
CA PRO A 58 16.44 11.82 24.95
C PRO A 58 16.68 12.38 23.54
N GLU A 59 16.94 11.52 22.57
CA GLU A 59 17.22 11.86 21.17
C GLU A 59 16.03 11.56 20.25
N ARG A 60 15.00 10.85 20.72
CA ARG A 60 13.91 10.38 19.85
C ARG A 60 12.53 10.42 20.52
N ALA A 61 11.57 10.94 19.77
CA ALA A 61 10.15 10.84 20.08
C ALA A 61 9.39 10.40 18.83
N GLN A 62 8.39 9.55 19.01
CA GLN A 62 7.46 9.13 17.96
C GLN A 62 6.16 9.92 18.13
N ILE A 63 5.62 10.42 17.02
CA ILE A 63 4.30 11.05 16.98
C ILE A 63 3.39 10.35 15.97
N VAL A 64 2.09 10.39 16.20
CA VAL A 64 1.07 10.09 15.20
C VAL A 64 0.51 11.43 14.71
N LEU A 65 0.55 11.66 13.40
CA LEU A 65 0.06 12.92 12.85
C LEU A 65 -1.45 13.08 13.09
N PRO A 66 -1.93 14.24 13.55
CA PRO A 66 -3.35 14.48 13.75
C PRO A 66 -4.16 14.29 12.46
N GLN A 67 -5.18 13.42 12.52
CA GLN A 67 -6.07 13.14 11.38
C GLN A 67 -6.99 14.32 10.99
N SER A 68 -7.19 15.29 11.89
CA SER A 68 -8.12 16.41 11.65
C SER A 68 -7.53 17.77 12.01
N GLY A 69 -7.85 18.76 11.17
CA GLY A 69 -7.45 20.16 11.36
C GLY A 69 -5.96 20.43 11.20
N LEU A 70 -5.19 19.48 10.65
CA LEU A 70 -3.83 19.71 10.19
C LEU A 70 -3.86 19.84 8.66
N SER A 71 -3.49 21.02 8.16
CA SER A 71 -3.35 21.28 6.73
C SER A 71 -2.08 20.66 6.16
N GLY A 72 -2.04 20.55 4.84
CA GLY A 72 -0.89 20.01 4.10
C GLY A 72 0.32 20.93 4.05
N GLY A 73 1.35 20.48 3.35
CA GLY A 73 2.55 21.26 3.06
C GLY A 73 3.62 21.16 4.13
N LEU A 74 4.64 22.02 4.01
CA LEU A 74 5.80 22.01 4.91
C LEU A 74 5.42 22.53 6.30
N LYS A 75 5.71 21.71 7.31
CA LYS A 75 5.52 22.01 8.73
C LYS A 75 6.85 22.14 9.44
N ARG A 76 6.93 23.13 10.33
CA ARG A 76 8.00 23.25 11.33
C ARG A 76 7.57 22.52 12.60
N VAL A 77 8.53 21.87 13.24
CA VAL A 77 8.32 21.15 14.49
C VAL A 77 8.80 22.04 15.64
N ALA A 78 7.97 22.20 16.66
CA ALA A 78 8.37 22.79 17.94
C ALA A 78 8.02 21.84 19.09
N ILE A 79 8.70 22.01 20.22
CA ILE A 79 8.44 21.24 21.43
C ILE A 79 7.85 22.16 22.48
N GLU A 80 6.68 21.84 23.03
CA GLU A 80 6.13 22.51 24.20
C GLU A 80 6.52 21.74 25.46
N ARG A 81 7.13 22.46 26.40
CA ARG A 81 7.50 21.96 27.72
C ARG A 81 7.17 23.00 28.78
N GLY A 82 6.32 22.62 29.73
CA GLY A 82 5.99 23.46 30.89
C GLY A 82 5.28 24.77 30.52
N GLY A 83 4.49 24.77 29.46
CA GLY A 83 3.78 25.93 28.91
C GLY A 83 4.62 26.81 27.98
N ARG A 84 5.89 26.46 27.76
CA ARG A 84 6.79 27.20 26.86
C ARG A 84 7.04 26.41 25.58
N SER A 85 6.89 27.07 24.43
CA SER A 85 7.25 26.50 23.13
C SER A 85 8.73 26.74 22.80
N TYR A 86 9.37 25.71 22.28
CA TYR A 86 10.76 25.67 21.87
C TYR A 86 10.80 25.38 20.35
N PRO A 87 10.96 26.41 19.52
CA PRO A 87 11.13 26.24 18.08
C PRO A 87 12.36 25.39 17.77
N THR A 88 12.28 24.55 16.75
CA THR A 88 13.38 23.67 16.35
C THR A 88 13.64 23.75 14.84
N ASP A 89 14.75 23.17 14.40
CA ASP A 89 15.11 23.08 12.98
C ASP A 89 14.35 21.95 12.26
N GLY A 90 13.62 21.11 13.01
CA GLY A 90 12.89 19.97 12.48
C GLY A 90 11.80 20.40 11.49
N ARG A 91 11.83 19.80 10.30
CA ARG A 91 10.80 19.98 9.26
C ARG A 91 10.21 18.65 8.83
N LEU A 92 8.93 18.68 8.45
CA LEU A 92 8.14 17.56 7.95
C LEU A 92 7.19 18.10 6.88
N THR A 93 7.00 17.38 5.78
CA THR A 93 5.94 17.69 4.81
C THR A 93 4.72 16.85 5.11
N VAL A 94 3.57 17.49 5.34
CA VAL A 94 2.28 16.80 5.47
C VAL A 94 1.69 16.63 4.07
N LEU A 95 1.55 15.38 3.64
CA LEU A 95 0.96 15.03 2.36
C LEU A 95 -0.57 15.02 2.46
N PRO A 96 -1.29 15.51 1.43
CA PRO A 96 -2.74 15.39 1.39
C PRO A 96 -3.15 13.92 1.24
N GLU A 97 -4.28 13.57 1.84
CA GLU A 97 -4.95 12.29 1.70
C GLU A 97 -6.39 12.52 1.26
N VAL A 98 -6.76 12.01 0.09
CA VAL A 98 -8.14 12.03 -0.39
C VAL A 98 -8.85 10.81 0.18
N SER A 99 -9.90 11.06 0.95
CA SER A 99 -10.72 10.00 1.53
C SER A 99 -11.97 9.74 0.70
N ALA A 100 -12.55 10.77 0.08
CA ALA A 100 -13.79 10.66 -0.69
C ALA A 100 -13.92 11.78 -1.73
N LEU A 101 -14.75 11.54 -2.74
CA LEU A 101 -15.07 12.50 -3.79
C LEU A 101 -16.59 12.47 -4.03
N TYR A 102 -17.21 13.66 -4.12
CA TYR A 102 -18.64 13.81 -4.33
C TYR A 102 -18.90 14.81 -5.44
N VAL A 103 -19.72 14.43 -6.41
CA VAL A 103 -20.36 15.40 -7.31
C VAL A 103 -21.66 15.85 -6.64
N VAL A 104 -21.78 17.15 -6.33
CA VAL A 104 -22.89 17.68 -5.53
C VAL A 104 -24.07 18.11 -6.42
N GLU A 105 -23.82 18.80 -7.54
CA GLU A 105 -24.87 19.32 -8.45
C GLU A 105 -24.47 19.33 -9.94
N GLY A 106 -23.68 18.35 -10.40
CA GLY A 106 -23.24 18.25 -11.80
C GLY A 106 -22.20 19.29 -12.24
N THR A 107 -22.09 20.41 -11.54
CA THR A 107 -21.08 21.46 -11.73
C THR A 107 -20.18 21.69 -10.52
N GLU A 108 -20.45 21.03 -9.39
CA GLU A 108 -19.65 21.14 -8.17
C GLU A 108 -19.08 19.80 -7.74
N LEU A 109 -17.77 19.81 -7.46
CA LEU A 109 -16.98 18.69 -6.99
C LEU A 109 -16.51 18.99 -5.56
N SER A 110 -16.89 18.14 -4.61
CA SER A 110 -16.43 18.19 -3.23
C SER A 110 -15.48 17.04 -2.95
N ILE A 111 -14.22 17.36 -2.65
CA ILE A 111 -13.20 16.39 -2.27
C ILE A 111 -13.06 16.43 -0.75
N ARG A 112 -13.23 15.29 -0.10
CA ARG A 112 -12.99 15.14 1.35
C ARG A 112 -11.71 14.36 1.59
N GLY A 113 -11.10 14.66 2.73
CA GLY A 113 -9.81 14.08 3.07
C GLY A 113 -9.20 14.68 4.32
N ALA A 114 -7.88 14.65 4.38
CA ALA A 114 -7.08 15.26 5.42
C ALA A 114 -5.79 15.84 4.82
N GLY A 115 -5.18 16.81 5.51
CA GLY A 115 -3.91 17.37 5.05
C GLY A 115 -4.03 18.20 3.78
N PHE A 116 -5.21 18.77 3.49
CA PHE A 116 -5.34 19.74 2.40
C PHE A 116 -4.80 21.11 2.82
N SER A 117 -4.13 21.78 1.89
CA SER A 117 -3.61 23.13 2.13
C SER A 117 -4.65 24.19 1.73
N PRO A 118 -4.71 25.35 2.40
CA PRO A 118 -5.59 26.45 1.97
C PRO A 118 -5.28 26.99 0.57
N ASP A 119 -4.04 26.82 0.12
CA ASP A 119 -3.52 27.15 -1.21
C ASP A 119 -3.40 25.90 -2.11
N ALA A 120 -4.20 24.85 -1.84
CA ALA A 120 -4.19 23.65 -2.67
C ALA A 120 -4.67 23.97 -4.08
N HIS A 121 -3.96 23.47 -5.07
CA HIS A 121 -4.39 23.45 -6.46
C HIS A 121 -4.88 22.05 -6.79
N VAL A 122 -5.96 21.96 -7.56
CA VAL A 122 -6.54 20.69 -7.96
C VAL A 122 -6.53 20.59 -9.47
N ARG A 123 -5.78 19.63 -9.99
CA ARG A 123 -5.72 19.37 -11.42
C ARG A 123 -6.70 18.25 -11.78
N LEU A 124 -7.66 18.59 -12.64
CA LEU A 124 -8.70 17.74 -13.21
C LEU A 124 -8.30 17.43 -14.67
N GLY A 125 -7.74 16.24 -14.92
CA GLY A 125 -7.10 15.94 -16.21
C GLY A 125 -5.92 16.88 -16.50
N ASP A 126 -6.04 17.69 -17.56
CA ASP A 126 -5.05 18.72 -17.92
C ASP A 126 -5.38 20.13 -17.43
N VAL A 127 -6.53 20.30 -16.77
CA VAL A 127 -6.99 21.60 -16.28
C VAL A 127 -6.65 21.74 -14.81
N GLU A 128 -5.91 22.80 -14.48
CA GLU A 128 -5.66 23.18 -13.10
C GLU A 128 -6.78 24.12 -12.60
N VAL A 129 -7.37 23.77 -11.46
CA VAL A 129 -8.49 24.49 -10.86
C VAL A 129 -8.14 24.86 -9.42
N VAL A 130 -8.47 26.09 -9.06
CA VAL A 130 -8.37 26.57 -7.67
C VAL A 130 -9.70 26.25 -6.98
N PRO A 131 -9.69 25.53 -5.83
CA PRO A 131 -10.90 25.28 -5.06
C PRO A 131 -11.59 26.60 -4.67
N THR A 132 -12.91 26.66 -4.84
CA THR A 132 -13.74 27.77 -4.32
C THR A 132 -13.77 27.77 -2.80
N ARG A 133 -13.56 26.61 -2.19
CA ARG A 133 -13.33 26.46 -0.76
C ARG A 133 -12.21 25.47 -0.50
N ALA A 134 -11.22 25.85 0.29
CA ALA A 134 -10.17 24.95 0.76
C ALA A 134 -10.09 24.98 2.30
N THR A 135 -10.20 23.80 2.91
CA THR A 135 -10.00 23.58 4.34
C THR A 135 -9.12 22.34 4.52
N ALA A 136 -8.55 22.14 5.70
CA ALA A 136 -7.69 20.98 5.99
C ALA A 136 -8.32 19.60 5.70
N SER A 137 -9.65 19.51 5.59
CA SER A 137 -10.38 18.26 5.37
C SER A 137 -11.35 18.27 4.18
N ARG A 138 -11.47 19.39 3.47
CA ARG A 138 -12.43 19.55 2.38
C ARG A 138 -11.97 20.58 1.36
N LEU A 139 -12.03 20.21 0.08
CA LEU A 139 -11.93 21.11 -1.07
C LEU A 139 -13.28 21.10 -1.79
N ASP A 140 -13.83 22.27 -2.10
CA ASP A 140 -14.97 22.41 -3.00
C ASP A 140 -14.49 23.13 -4.27
N ILE A 141 -14.87 22.61 -5.43
CA ILE A 141 -14.41 23.04 -6.74
C ILE A 141 -15.62 23.19 -7.65
N THR A 142 -15.71 24.32 -8.35
CA THR A 142 -16.65 24.48 -9.46
C THR A 142 -15.99 23.94 -10.73
N LEU A 143 -16.61 22.95 -11.36
CA LEU A 143 -16.12 22.34 -12.58
C LEU A 143 -16.21 23.35 -13.73
N PRO A 144 -15.11 23.61 -14.47
CA PRO A 144 -15.18 24.40 -15.69
C PRO A 144 -16.12 23.72 -16.70
N GLN A 145 -16.88 24.53 -17.46
CA GLN A 145 -17.86 24.00 -18.44
C GLN A 145 -17.22 23.08 -19.50
N ASP A 146 -15.92 23.25 -19.73
CA ASP A 146 -15.15 22.56 -20.75
C ASP A 146 -14.46 21.29 -20.24
N VAL A 147 -14.59 20.97 -18.94
CA VAL A 147 -14.01 19.76 -18.35
C VAL A 147 -15.07 18.65 -18.38
N PRO A 148 -14.87 17.58 -19.18
CA PRO A 148 -15.73 16.41 -19.13
C PRO A 148 -15.83 15.89 -17.69
N LEU A 149 -17.02 15.47 -17.27
CA LEU A 149 -17.21 14.95 -15.91
C LEU A 149 -16.23 13.81 -15.60
N ALA A 150 -15.87 12.99 -16.59
CA ALA A 150 -14.83 11.95 -16.46
C ALA A 150 -13.44 12.49 -16.03
N ASP A 151 -13.05 13.68 -16.48
CA ASP A 151 -11.76 14.31 -16.13
C ASP A 151 -11.85 15.05 -14.78
N ALA A 152 -13.00 15.63 -14.49
CA ALA A 152 -13.33 16.25 -13.20
C ALA A 152 -13.29 15.25 -12.03
N LEU A 153 -13.55 14.01 -12.36
CA LEU A 153 -13.59 12.91 -11.44
C LEU A 153 -12.14 12.41 -11.11
N SER A 154 -11.11 12.90 -11.79
CA SER A 154 -9.71 12.49 -11.59
C SER A 154 -8.80 13.54 -10.94
N PRO A 155 -9.12 14.11 -9.75
CA PRO A 155 -8.35 15.22 -9.20
C PRO A 155 -6.98 14.77 -8.69
N SER A 156 -5.94 15.47 -9.11
CA SER A 156 -4.66 15.49 -8.41
C SER A 156 -4.51 16.77 -7.62
N ILE A 157 -4.04 16.69 -6.37
CA ILE A 157 -3.95 17.84 -5.47
C ILE A 157 -2.48 18.18 -5.24
N THR A 158 -2.07 19.40 -5.62
CA THR A 158 -0.72 19.92 -5.40
C THR A 158 -0.72 21.04 -4.37
N ALA A 159 0.28 21.05 -3.48
CA ALA A 159 0.58 22.19 -2.61
C ALA A 159 1.77 22.96 -3.20
N PRO A 160 1.86 24.30 -3.09
CA PRO A 160 2.90 25.08 -3.77
C PRO A 160 4.35 24.75 -3.35
N SER A 161 4.56 24.17 -2.16
CA SER A 161 5.89 23.84 -1.60
C SER A 161 6.18 22.34 -1.46
N ALA A 162 5.27 21.47 -1.90
CA ALA A 162 5.46 20.03 -1.91
C ALA A 162 4.92 19.48 -3.23
N ARG A 163 5.69 18.63 -3.93
CA ARG A 163 5.09 17.77 -4.95
C ARG A 163 4.40 16.60 -4.23
N PRO A 164 3.08 16.43 -4.37
CA PRO A 164 2.53 15.08 -4.25
C PRO A 164 1.57 14.75 -5.40
N LEU A 165 1.37 13.46 -5.61
CA LEU A 165 0.27 12.92 -6.39
C LEU A 165 -0.32 11.73 -5.62
N LEU A 166 -1.45 11.92 -4.93
CA LEU A 166 -2.55 10.96 -5.03
C LEU A 166 -3.61 11.63 -5.87
N GLY A 167 -3.92 11.01 -7.01
CA GLY A 167 -5.23 11.15 -7.61
C GLY A 167 -6.01 9.88 -7.32
N LEU A 168 -7.19 10.01 -6.74
CA LEU A 168 -8.21 8.98 -6.93
C LEU A 168 -8.81 9.30 -8.30
N ASP A 169 -8.62 8.40 -9.27
CA ASP A 169 -9.23 8.59 -10.58
C ASP A 169 -10.71 8.25 -10.47
N VAL A 170 -11.58 9.08 -10.99
CA VAL A 170 -13.01 8.77 -11.06
C VAL A 170 -13.44 8.80 -12.55
N MET A 171 -12.51 8.52 -13.47
CA MET A 171 -12.82 8.25 -14.87
C MET A 171 -13.82 7.09 -15.01
N GLY A 172 -14.78 7.25 -15.93
CA GLY A 172 -15.86 6.27 -16.15
C GLY A 172 -15.33 4.84 -16.37
N GLN A 173 -14.23 4.69 -17.11
CA GLN A 173 -13.54 3.41 -17.31
C GLN A 173 -12.10 3.64 -17.75
N ILE A 174 -11.15 2.91 -17.16
CA ILE A 174 -9.74 2.86 -17.56
C ILE A 174 -9.37 1.38 -17.68
N SER A 175 -8.84 0.98 -18.84
CA SER A 175 -8.46 -0.40 -19.10
C SER A 175 -7.07 -0.50 -19.71
N SER A 176 -6.42 -1.63 -19.46
CA SER A 176 -5.20 -2.03 -20.15
C SER A 176 -5.53 -2.88 -21.39
N SER A 177 -4.51 -3.21 -22.17
CA SER A 177 -4.65 -4.19 -23.26
C SER A 177 -4.59 -5.65 -22.79
N PHE A 178 -4.55 -5.92 -21.48
CA PHE A 178 -4.52 -7.28 -20.95
C PHE A 178 -5.84 -7.98 -21.25
N ARG A 179 -5.76 -9.14 -21.91
CA ARG A 179 -6.88 -9.96 -22.34
C ARG A 179 -6.83 -11.29 -21.62
N VAL A 180 -7.83 -11.57 -20.80
CA VAL A 180 -7.89 -12.76 -19.93
C VAL A 180 -7.53 -14.05 -20.68
N ARG A 181 -8.07 -14.28 -21.87
CA ARG A 181 -7.85 -15.51 -22.65
C ARG A 181 -6.54 -15.56 -23.46
N GLN A 182 -5.82 -14.45 -23.54
CA GLN A 182 -4.55 -14.36 -24.28
C GLN A 182 -3.37 -14.21 -23.33
N ASP A 183 -3.50 -13.37 -22.30
CA ASP A 183 -2.42 -13.03 -21.38
C ASP A 183 -2.51 -13.76 -20.05
N GLY A 184 -3.70 -14.26 -19.69
CA GLY A 184 -3.89 -15.16 -18.56
C GLY A 184 -3.58 -16.61 -18.94
N PHE A 185 -3.30 -17.43 -17.93
CA PHE A 185 -3.16 -18.89 -18.10
C PHE A 185 -4.23 -19.68 -17.35
N SER A 186 -4.53 -20.89 -17.82
CA SER A 186 -5.16 -21.90 -16.97
C SER A 186 -4.11 -22.69 -16.20
N PHE A 187 -4.34 -22.88 -14.91
CA PHE A 187 -3.50 -23.70 -14.04
C PHE A 187 -4.35 -24.54 -13.09
N GLY A 188 -3.98 -25.81 -12.94
CA GLY A 188 -4.49 -26.64 -11.86
C GLY A 188 -3.66 -26.37 -10.61
N ASN A 189 -4.27 -25.79 -9.59
CA ASN A 189 -3.59 -25.41 -8.34
C ASN A 189 -3.35 -26.65 -7.44
N ASP A 190 -2.56 -27.61 -7.92
CA ASP A 190 -2.28 -28.87 -7.22
C ASP A 190 -1.02 -28.76 -6.35
N PRO A 191 -1.08 -29.08 -5.04
CA PRO A 191 0.10 -29.16 -4.18
C PRO A 191 1.22 -30.06 -4.73
N ALA A 192 0.90 -31.07 -5.54
CA ALA A 192 1.90 -31.92 -6.20
C ALA A 192 2.78 -31.17 -7.22
N ASP A 193 2.38 -29.96 -7.62
CA ASP A 193 3.14 -29.12 -8.54
C ASP A 193 4.20 -28.26 -7.84
N HIS A 194 4.23 -28.26 -6.50
CA HIS A 194 5.20 -27.51 -5.72
C HIS A 194 6.60 -28.11 -5.81
N MET A 195 7.61 -27.25 -6.01
CA MET A 195 9.01 -27.65 -6.13
C MET A 195 9.90 -26.96 -5.08
N ALA A 196 9.53 -27.09 -3.82
CA ALA A 196 10.15 -26.38 -2.70
C ALA A 196 11.50 -26.97 -2.23
N GLY A 197 12.38 -27.34 -3.16
CA GLY A 197 13.72 -27.81 -2.83
C GLY A 197 14.72 -26.69 -2.57
N TRP A 198 15.92 -27.04 -2.09
CA TRP A 198 17.02 -26.10 -1.84
C TRP A 198 17.34 -25.21 -3.05
N GLY A 199 17.33 -25.77 -4.26
CA GLY A 199 17.58 -24.99 -5.47
C GLY A 199 16.51 -23.95 -5.77
N ALA A 200 15.25 -24.18 -5.40
CA ALA A 200 14.19 -23.16 -5.51
C ALA A 200 14.34 -22.12 -4.39
N PHE A 201 14.63 -22.54 -3.17
CA PHE A 201 14.92 -21.63 -2.06
C PHE A 201 16.07 -20.67 -2.38
N VAL A 202 17.18 -21.18 -2.94
CA VAL A 202 18.33 -20.35 -3.33
C VAL A 202 17.95 -19.34 -4.42
N GLU A 203 17.14 -19.74 -5.39
CA GLU A 203 16.67 -18.84 -6.45
C GLU A 203 15.67 -17.80 -5.95
N THR A 204 14.83 -18.15 -4.97
CA THR A 204 13.90 -17.24 -4.31
C THR A 204 14.63 -16.11 -3.60
N PHE A 205 15.65 -16.43 -2.80
CA PHE A 205 16.32 -15.44 -1.94
C PHE A 205 17.65 -14.90 -2.49
N GLY A 206 18.15 -15.49 -3.58
CA GLY A 206 19.41 -15.11 -4.20
C GLY A 206 20.61 -15.84 -3.61
N GLU A 207 21.50 -16.31 -4.48
CA GLU A 207 22.68 -17.09 -4.09
C GLU A 207 23.59 -16.33 -3.13
N GLU A 208 23.81 -15.03 -3.38
CA GLU A 208 24.68 -14.22 -2.54
C GLU A 208 24.12 -14.04 -1.12
N HIS A 209 22.82 -13.81 -0.98
CA HIS A 209 22.17 -13.69 0.32
C HIS A 209 22.24 -15.01 1.09
N VAL A 210 21.96 -16.14 0.43
CA VAL A 210 22.06 -17.48 1.05
C VAL A 210 23.48 -17.75 1.51
N ARG A 211 24.47 -17.50 0.65
CA ARG A 211 25.89 -17.69 0.96
C ARG A 211 26.34 -16.81 2.13
N THR A 212 25.84 -15.58 2.21
CA THR A 212 26.12 -14.70 3.34
C THR A 212 25.48 -15.23 4.62
N ALA A 213 24.23 -15.68 4.55
CA ALA A 213 23.49 -16.24 5.68
C ALA A 213 24.08 -17.56 6.19
N GLN A 214 24.84 -18.31 5.39
CA GLN A 214 25.55 -19.54 5.81
C GLN A 214 26.67 -19.30 6.85
N ARG A 215 27.02 -18.05 7.14
CA ARG A 215 28.04 -17.72 8.15
C ARG A 215 27.48 -17.81 9.57
N TRP A 216 28.34 -18.01 10.56
CA TRP A 216 27.94 -17.95 11.97
C TRP A 216 27.62 -16.50 12.38
N PRO A 217 26.53 -16.22 13.13
CA PRO A 217 25.52 -17.15 13.66
C PRO A 217 24.28 -17.34 12.76
N THR A 218 24.21 -16.66 11.61
CA THR A 218 23.01 -16.60 10.76
C THR A 218 22.62 -17.93 10.13
N PHE A 219 23.53 -18.90 10.04
CA PHE A 219 23.25 -20.19 9.41
C PHE A 219 22.12 -20.97 10.11
N LEU A 220 21.93 -20.81 11.43
CA LEU A 220 20.79 -21.42 12.15
C LEU A 220 19.46 -20.85 11.67
N PHE A 221 19.39 -19.52 11.50
CA PHE A 221 18.20 -18.86 10.97
C PHE A 221 17.95 -19.25 9.53
N LEU A 222 19.00 -19.37 8.71
CA LEU A 222 18.88 -19.83 7.33
C LEU A 222 18.21 -21.20 7.23
N TRP A 223 18.67 -22.19 8.02
CA TRP A 223 18.10 -23.54 7.99
C TRP A 223 16.69 -23.61 8.58
N ALA A 224 16.43 -22.89 9.68
CA ALA A 224 15.08 -22.77 10.24
C ALA A 224 14.12 -22.13 9.21
N TYR A 225 14.61 -21.15 8.45
CA TYR A 225 13.83 -20.46 7.45
C TYR A 225 13.64 -21.29 6.18
N TYR A 226 14.63 -22.10 5.79
CA TYR A 226 14.44 -23.12 4.76
C TYR A 226 13.38 -24.14 5.16
N ALA A 227 13.37 -24.61 6.41
CA ALA A 227 12.33 -25.50 6.91
C ALA A 227 10.93 -24.84 6.90
N LEU A 228 10.84 -23.55 7.24
CA LEU A 228 9.60 -22.78 7.09
C LEU A 228 9.15 -22.71 5.63
N TYR A 229 10.09 -22.42 4.72
CA TYR A 229 9.84 -22.35 3.28
C TYR A 229 9.31 -23.68 2.74
N THR A 230 9.94 -24.81 3.07
CA THR A 230 9.46 -26.13 2.62
C THR A 230 8.10 -26.46 3.23
N SER A 231 7.92 -26.22 4.53
CA SER A 231 6.64 -26.44 5.24
C SER A 231 5.49 -25.63 4.63
N PHE A 232 5.77 -24.39 4.22
CA PHE A 232 4.81 -23.51 3.56
C PHE A 232 4.25 -24.13 2.28
N PHE A 233 5.09 -24.75 1.46
CA PHE A 233 4.68 -25.41 0.22
C PHE A 233 4.18 -26.85 0.42
N GLU A 234 4.72 -27.60 1.36
CA GLU A 234 4.30 -28.99 1.65
C GLU A 234 2.93 -29.03 2.38
N GLY A 235 2.40 -27.88 2.80
CA GLY A 235 1.12 -27.80 3.48
C GLY A 235 1.15 -28.40 4.89
N VAL A 236 2.31 -28.39 5.53
CA VAL A 236 2.53 -28.84 6.91
C VAL A 236 2.52 -27.62 7.83
N GLY A 237 1.87 -27.74 9.00
CA GLY A 237 1.80 -26.65 9.98
C GLY A 237 0.71 -25.59 9.71
N PRO A 238 0.76 -24.43 10.40
CA PRO A 238 -0.30 -23.42 10.35
C PRO A 238 -0.25 -22.50 9.11
N PHE A 239 0.88 -22.44 8.40
CA PHE A 239 1.05 -21.63 7.18
C PHE A 239 1.10 -22.55 5.98
N LYS A 240 0.04 -22.55 5.17
CA LYS A 240 -0.07 -23.46 4.02
C LYS A 240 -0.35 -22.66 2.76
N ALA A 241 0.50 -22.83 1.76
CA ALA A 241 0.14 -22.47 0.40
C ALA A 241 -0.92 -23.46 -0.08
N SER A 242 -2.16 -22.99 -0.27
CA SER A 242 -3.18 -23.78 -0.96
C SER A 242 -2.90 -23.91 -2.46
N GLY A 243 -1.96 -23.11 -2.99
CA GLY A 243 -1.16 -23.43 -4.16
C GLY A 243 -0.31 -22.26 -4.67
N LEU A 244 -0.08 -22.13 -5.98
CA LEU A 244 0.88 -21.21 -6.61
C LEU A 244 0.24 -19.94 -7.20
N CYS A 245 -0.93 -19.52 -6.70
CA CYS A 245 -1.72 -18.44 -7.30
C CYS A 245 -0.96 -17.12 -7.47
N SER A 246 -0.19 -16.67 -6.46
CA SER A 246 0.61 -15.44 -6.56
C SER A 246 1.76 -15.57 -7.55
N GLY A 247 2.42 -16.74 -7.59
CA GLY A 247 3.47 -17.00 -8.56
C GLY A 247 2.95 -16.96 -10.00
N LEU A 248 1.75 -17.50 -10.22
CA LEU A 248 1.12 -17.50 -11.54
C LEU A 248 0.59 -16.13 -11.95
N ALA A 249 -0.08 -15.42 -11.05
CA ALA A 249 -0.56 -14.06 -11.32
C ALA A 249 0.62 -13.14 -11.68
N ALA A 250 1.73 -13.24 -10.93
CA ALA A 250 2.97 -12.53 -11.24
C ALA A 250 3.54 -12.91 -12.61
N LEU A 251 3.61 -14.21 -12.94
CA LEU A 251 4.10 -14.68 -14.23
C LEU A 251 3.25 -14.15 -15.42
N CYS A 252 1.92 -14.18 -15.29
CA CYS A 252 1.02 -13.65 -16.33
C CYS A 252 1.29 -12.16 -16.57
N LEU A 253 1.37 -11.39 -15.49
CA LEU A 253 1.59 -9.95 -15.57
C LEU A 253 3.00 -9.60 -16.09
N GLU A 254 4.03 -10.36 -15.69
CA GLU A 254 5.40 -10.23 -16.19
C GLU A 254 5.48 -10.46 -17.69
N ARG A 255 4.85 -11.53 -18.20
CA ARG A 255 4.83 -11.82 -19.63
C ARG A 255 4.07 -10.77 -20.43
N PHE A 256 2.93 -10.33 -19.91
CA PHE A 256 2.17 -9.23 -20.50
C PHE A 256 3.04 -7.96 -20.61
N CYS A 257 3.73 -7.57 -19.52
CA CYS A 257 4.64 -6.43 -19.52
C CYS A 257 5.80 -6.58 -20.51
N ALA A 258 6.26 -7.81 -20.74
CA ALA A 258 7.31 -8.12 -21.71
C ALA A 258 6.79 -8.20 -23.17
N GLY A 259 5.48 -8.02 -23.41
CA GLY A 259 4.86 -8.17 -24.73
C GLY A 259 4.88 -9.61 -25.26
N ALA A 260 5.07 -10.60 -24.38
CA ALA A 260 5.16 -12.00 -24.76
C ALA A 260 3.77 -12.55 -25.09
N GLN A 261 3.50 -12.86 -26.35
CA GLN A 261 2.23 -13.49 -26.77
C GLN A 261 2.33 -15.02 -26.68
N PRO A 262 1.66 -15.67 -25.72
CA PRO A 262 1.67 -17.12 -25.68
C PRO A 262 0.88 -17.69 -26.85
N SER A 263 1.37 -18.80 -27.40
CA SER A 263 0.68 -19.54 -28.47
C SER A 263 -0.56 -20.29 -27.96
N SER A 264 -0.72 -20.43 -26.64
CA SER A 264 -1.85 -21.12 -26.01
C SER A 264 -2.20 -20.53 -24.65
N PHE A 265 -3.48 -20.64 -24.27
CA PHE A 265 -4.00 -20.27 -22.96
C PHE A 265 -3.60 -21.26 -21.83
N VAL A 266 -2.97 -22.38 -22.17
CA VAL A 266 -2.52 -23.40 -21.21
C VAL A 266 -1.04 -23.17 -20.90
N LEU A 267 -0.71 -23.07 -19.61
CA LEU A 267 0.68 -23.02 -19.18
C LEU A 267 1.26 -24.46 -19.14
N PRO A 268 2.33 -24.77 -19.89
CA PRO A 268 2.99 -26.07 -19.78
C PRO A 268 3.57 -26.24 -18.37
N LEU A 269 3.19 -27.31 -17.67
CA LEU A 269 3.67 -27.59 -16.31
C LEU A 269 4.84 -28.55 -16.30
N ASP A 270 5.87 -28.25 -17.08
CA ASP A 270 7.15 -28.93 -16.96
C ASP A 270 7.85 -28.57 -15.64
N ARG A 271 8.93 -29.30 -15.35
CA ARG A 271 9.71 -29.14 -14.13
C ARG A 271 10.24 -27.71 -13.95
N GLU A 272 10.67 -27.07 -15.03
CA GLU A 272 11.23 -25.72 -14.97
C GLU A 272 10.15 -24.70 -14.64
N THR A 273 8.99 -24.79 -15.29
CA THR A 273 7.84 -23.90 -15.04
C THR A 273 7.32 -24.05 -13.61
N ARG A 274 7.19 -25.29 -13.11
CA ARG A 274 6.80 -25.56 -11.71
C ARG A 274 7.79 -24.95 -10.70
N LYS A 275 9.09 -25.10 -10.95
CA LYS A 275 10.13 -24.47 -10.13
C LYS A 275 10.02 -22.95 -10.19
N ALA A 276 9.87 -22.37 -11.37
CA ALA A 276 9.77 -20.93 -11.57
C ALA A 276 8.53 -20.32 -10.89
N LEU A 277 7.39 -21.02 -10.91
CA LEU A 277 6.19 -20.63 -10.16
C LEU A 277 6.40 -20.76 -8.65
N THR A 278 7.04 -21.83 -8.19
CA THR A 278 7.37 -22.03 -6.77
C THR A 278 8.30 -20.92 -6.27
N VAL A 279 9.32 -20.54 -7.06
CA VAL A 279 10.24 -19.45 -6.75
C VAL A 279 9.48 -18.12 -6.62
N ARG A 280 8.65 -17.77 -7.60
CA ARG A 280 7.83 -16.54 -7.56
C ARG A 280 6.87 -16.53 -6.37
N MET A 281 6.18 -17.64 -6.12
CA MET A 281 5.32 -17.79 -4.94
C MET A 281 6.13 -17.69 -3.65
N GLY A 282 7.35 -18.20 -3.62
CA GLY A 282 8.23 -18.17 -2.45
C GLY A 282 8.67 -16.76 -2.06
N ARG A 283 8.74 -15.83 -3.02
CA ARG A 283 9.10 -14.43 -2.78
C ARG A 283 8.12 -13.71 -1.86
N ILE A 284 6.91 -14.23 -1.67
CA ILE A 284 5.95 -13.68 -0.69
C ILE A 284 6.46 -13.74 0.74
N LEU A 285 7.40 -14.65 1.02
CA LEU A 285 8.07 -14.77 2.31
C LEU A 285 9.22 -13.76 2.43
N GLY A 286 9.57 -13.07 1.34
CA GLY A 286 10.55 -12.00 1.32
C GLY A 286 10.21 -10.85 2.25
N ARG A 287 11.24 -10.24 2.84
CA ARG A 287 11.12 -9.12 3.78
C ARG A 287 10.23 -8.01 3.22
N GLU A 288 10.47 -7.60 1.98
CA GLU A 288 9.84 -6.46 1.32
C GLU A 288 8.35 -6.70 1.10
N ILE A 289 7.99 -7.89 0.63
CA ILE A 289 6.58 -8.25 0.42
C ILE A 289 5.87 -8.38 1.78
N LEU A 290 6.50 -9.01 2.77
CA LEU A 290 5.91 -9.14 4.10
C LEU A 290 5.65 -7.79 4.77
N VAL A 291 6.59 -6.85 4.68
CA VAL A 291 6.42 -5.48 5.22
C VAL A 291 5.31 -4.75 4.45
N ALA A 292 5.37 -4.75 3.11
CA ALA A 292 4.38 -4.05 2.28
C ALA A 292 2.96 -4.62 2.45
N ALA A 293 2.83 -5.94 2.59
CA ALA A 293 1.57 -6.60 2.90
C ALA A 293 1.09 -6.21 4.30
N TYR A 294 1.98 -6.25 5.30
CA TYR A 294 1.59 -5.98 6.68
C TYR A 294 1.08 -4.56 6.90
N ASP A 295 1.75 -3.56 6.33
CA ASP A 295 1.32 -2.16 6.44
C ASP A 295 -0.06 -1.92 5.84
N GLN A 296 -0.38 -2.64 4.76
CA GLN A 296 -1.71 -2.61 4.16
C GLN A 296 -2.74 -3.34 5.02
N CYS A 297 -2.41 -4.51 5.56
CA CYS A 297 -3.28 -5.28 6.47
C CYS A 297 -3.69 -4.50 7.72
N LYS A 298 -2.77 -3.72 8.32
CA LYS A 298 -3.07 -2.86 9.49
C LYS A 298 -4.18 -1.85 9.22
N ARG A 299 -4.30 -1.37 7.98
CA ARG A 299 -5.28 -0.37 7.55
C ARG A 299 -6.67 -0.99 7.30
N GLY A 300 -6.77 -2.30 7.17
CA GLY A 300 -8.05 -2.99 7.03
C GLY A 300 -8.82 -2.53 5.78
N PRO A 301 -10.16 -2.42 5.85
CA PRO A 301 -10.98 -1.91 4.75
C PRO A 301 -10.60 -0.50 4.28
N ALA A 302 -10.01 0.35 5.13
CA ALA A 302 -9.57 1.70 4.73
C ALA A 302 -8.42 1.67 3.71
N ASN A 303 -7.67 0.57 3.60
CA ASN A 303 -6.63 0.42 2.57
C ASN A 303 -7.20 0.42 1.15
N THR A 304 -8.51 0.17 0.98
CA THR A 304 -9.17 0.08 -0.32
C THR A 304 -8.92 1.32 -1.18
N ALA A 305 -8.93 2.52 -0.59
CA ALA A 305 -8.66 3.77 -1.31
C ALA A 305 -7.22 3.81 -1.86
N THR A 306 -6.23 3.40 -1.05
CA THR A 306 -4.82 3.35 -1.46
C THR A 306 -4.62 2.32 -2.57
N THR A 307 -5.21 1.14 -2.42
CA THR A 307 -5.14 0.07 -3.43
C THR A 307 -5.77 0.48 -4.74
N LEU A 308 -6.95 1.09 -4.70
CA LEU A 308 -7.64 1.58 -5.89
C LEU A 308 -6.80 2.64 -6.62
N SER A 309 -6.24 3.62 -5.90
CA SER A 309 -5.36 4.64 -6.47
C SER A 309 -4.12 4.03 -7.12
N ALA A 310 -3.49 3.04 -6.49
CA ALA A 310 -2.32 2.34 -7.05
C ALA A 310 -2.66 1.56 -8.34
N VAL A 311 -3.81 0.88 -8.37
CA VAL A 311 -4.28 0.15 -9.58
C VAL A 311 -4.62 1.13 -10.70
N GLN A 312 -5.32 2.22 -10.41
CA GLN A 312 -5.66 3.24 -11.40
C GLN A 312 -4.42 3.92 -11.99
N ALA A 313 -3.44 4.25 -11.15
CA ALA A 313 -2.16 4.80 -11.62
C ALA A 313 -1.47 3.82 -12.58
N ALA A 314 -1.39 2.53 -12.22
CA ALA A 314 -0.78 1.51 -13.07
C ALA A 314 -1.51 1.34 -14.42
N LEU A 315 -2.85 1.43 -14.43
CA LEU A 315 -3.64 1.35 -15.66
C LEU A 315 -3.47 2.59 -16.54
N ARG A 316 -3.48 3.78 -15.93
CA ARG A 316 -3.33 5.06 -16.65
C ARG A 316 -1.96 5.22 -17.28
N ASP A 317 -0.91 4.89 -16.53
CA ASP A 317 0.48 5.01 -17.00
C ASP A 317 0.87 3.89 -17.98
N GLY A 318 -0.03 2.93 -18.18
CA GLY A 318 0.24 1.67 -18.85
C GLY A 318 0.88 0.66 -17.90
N ILE A 319 0.35 -0.56 -17.90
CA ILE A 319 0.90 -1.67 -17.10
C ILE A 319 2.26 -2.06 -17.69
N ARG A 320 3.32 -1.73 -16.94
CA ARG A 320 4.73 -2.05 -17.24
C ARG A 320 5.36 -2.70 -16.02
N ALA A 321 6.51 -3.34 -16.15
CA ALA A 321 7.13 -4.08 -15.04
C ALA A 321 7.37 -3.22 -13.78
N ASP A 322 7.65 -1.92 -13.95
CA ASP A 322 7.88 -0.95 -12.89
C ASP A 322 6.60 -0.38 -12.25
N THR A 323 5.49 -0.35 -12.97
CA THR A 323 4.20 0.22 -12.53
C THR A 323 3.16 -0.83 -12.14
N ALA A 324 3.25 -2.04 -12.69
CA ALA A 324 2.27 -3.10 -12.55
C ALA A 324 2.03 -3.51 -11.09
N GLN A 325 0.76 -3.68 -10.73
CA GLN A 325 0.32 -4.09 -9.40
C GLN A 325 -0.42 -5.41 -9.47
N LEU A 326 -0.09 -6.34 -8.58
CA LEU A 326 -0.94 -7.47 -8.24
C LEU A 326 -1.94 -7.03 -7.19
N LEU A 327 -3.19 -7.46 -7.35
CA LEU A 327 -4.24 -7.24 -6.36
C LEU A 327 -4.28 -8.45 -5.42
N TRP A 328 -4.12 -8.19 -4.13
CA TRP A 328 -3.99 -9.21 -3.10
C TRP A 328 -5.13 -9.15 -2.09
N PHE A 329 -5.79 -10.28 -1.87
CA PHE A 329 -6.78 -10.45 -0.82
C PHE A 329 -6.06 -10.99 0.41
N LEU A 330 -5.88 -10.13 1.42
CA LEU A 330 -5.12 -10.46 2.63
C LEU A 330 -6.02 -10.38 3.87
N PRO A 331 -5.69 -11.10 4.95
CA PRO A 331 -6.32 -10.81 6.24
C PRO A 331 -6.05 -9.37 6.70
N GLY A 332 -7.08 -8.67 7.15
CA GLY A 332 -6.91 -7.41 7.87
C GLY A 332 -6.48 -7.65 9.32
N GLY A 333 -5.82 -6.65 9.91
CA GLY A 333 -5.38 -6.66 11.31
C GLY A 333 -3.87 -6.91 11.49
N GLY A 334 -3.48 -7.01 12.77
CA GLY A 334 -2.10 -7.21 13.19
C GLY A 334 -1.59 -8.65 12.97
N ILE A 335 -0.30 -8.85 12.63
CA ILE A 335 0.30 -10.19 12.49
C ILE A 335 0.32 -10.97 13.81
N THR A 336 0.25 -10.26 14.93
CA THR A 336 0.13 -10.82 16.28
C THR A 336 -1.27 -11.37 16.58
N GLU A 337 -2.25 -11.07 15.74
CA GLU A 337 -3.61 -11.56 15.92
C GLU A 337 -3.72 -12.98 15.38
N ARG A 338 -4.20 -13.90 16.22
CA ARG A 338 -4.39 -15.32 15.85
C ARG A 338 -5.18 -15.49 14.54
N LYS A 339 -6.19 -14.64 14.32
CA LYS A 339 -7.01 -14.65 13.10
C LYS A 339 -6.21 -14.32 11.85
N PHE A 340 -5.22 -13.42 11.94
CA PHE A 340 -4.36 -13.07 10.80
C PHE A 340 -3.62 -14.32 10.30
N MET A 341 -3.01 -15.07 11.20
CA MET A 341 -2.24 -16.27 10.86
C MET A 341 -3.12 -17.39 10.29
N GLU A 342 -4.31 -17.58 10.86
CA GLU A 342 -5.30 -18.54 10.36
C GLU A 342 -5.83 -18.16 8.96
N GLN A 343 -5.91 -16.87 8.66
CA GLN A 343 -6.45 -16.35 7.40
C GLN A 343 -5.39 -16.12 6.31
N LEU A 344 -4.10 -16.07 6.64
CA LEU A 344 -3.02 -15.93 5.65
C LEU A 344 -2.99 -17.10 4.66
N ALA A 345 -3.40 -18.30 5.09
CA ALA A 345 -3.56 -19.47 4.23
C ALA A 345 -4.66 -19.31 3.16
N VAL A 346 -5.54 -18.31 3.34
CA VAL A 346 -6.62 -17.96 2.41
C VAL A 346 -6.20 -16.77 1.53
N ALA A 347 -4.98 -16.25 1.65
CA ALA A 347 -4.52 -15.18 0.79
C ALA A 347 -4.55 -15.59 -0.69
N HIS A 348 -4.92 -14.64 -1.56
CA HIS A 348 -5.08 -14.92 -2.99
C HIS A 348 -4.74 -13.71 -3.85
N SER A 349 -4.11 -13.97 -4.99
CA SER A 349 -3.68 -12.95 -5.95
C SER A 349 -4.49 -12.98 -7.22
N VAL A 350 -4.79 -11.80 -7.74
CA VAL A 350 -5.41 -11.61 -9.04
C VAL A 350 -4.71 -10.47 -9.78
N VAL A 351 -4.86 -10.46 -11.11
CA VAL A 351 -4.30 -9.40 -11.96
C VAL A 351 -5.43 -8.41 -12.29
N PRO A 352 -5.39 -7.15 -11.82
CA PRO A 352 -6.32 -6.13 -12.26
C PRO A 352 -5.97 -5.66 -13.67
N TYR A 353 -6.99 -5.51 -14.54
CA TYR A 353 -6.77 -5.04 -15.91
C TYR A 353 -7.71 -3.93 -16.37
N GLU A 354 -8.73 -3.63 -15.59
CA GLU A 354 -9.66 -2.52 -15.84
C GLU A 354 -10.26 -2.03 -14.51
N VAL A 355 -10.51 -0.73 -14.44
CA VAL A 355 -11.28 -0.08 -13.37
C VAL A 355 -12.38 0.74 -14.00
N ALA A 356 -13.61 0.53 -13.58
CA ALA A 356 -14.77 1.34 -13.92
C ALA A 356 -15.32 2.02 -12.68
N PHE A 357 -15.89 3.21 -12.86
CA PHE A 357 -16.54 3.97 -11.80
C PHE A 357 -18.01 4.23 -12.12
N ASP A 358 -18.84 4.17 -11.08
CA ASP A 358 -20.23 4.58 -11.10
C ASP A 358 -20.59 5.25 -9.76
N GLN A 359 -21.58 6.14 -9.77
CA GLN A 359 -22.09 6.78 -8.56
C GLN A 359 -23.62 6.69 -8.51
N ASP A 360 -24.13 6.15 -7.40
CA ASP A 360 -25.57 6.03 -7.13
C ASP A 360 -25.89 6.80 -5.84
N GLY A 361 -26.38 8.04 -6.01
CA GLY A 361 -26.64 8.96 -4.91
C GLY A 361 -25.40 9.27 -4.08
N ASP A 362 -25.44 8.93 -2.79
CA ASP A 362 -24.34 9.14 -1.83
C ASP A 362 -23.30 8.01 -1.81
N THR A 363 -23.48 7.01 -2.67
CA THR A 363 -22.64 5.81 -2.71
C THR A 363 -21.82 5.78 -3.99
N ALA A 364 -20.50 5.90 -3.83
CA ALA A 364 -19.54 5.74 -4.90
C ALA A 364 -19.21 4.25 -5.10
N ARG A 365 -19.13 3.81 -6.36
CA ARG A 365 -18.91 2.41 -6.73
C ARG A 365 -17.76 2.30 -7.71
N TRP A 366 -16.83 1.40 -7.43
CA TRP A 366 -15.79 1.01 -8.39
C TRP A 366 -15.92 -0.47 -8.69
N THR A 367 -15.63 -0.82 -9.93
CA THR A 367 -15.51 -2.21 -10.36
C THR A 367 -14.09 -2.40 -10.90
N ILE A 368 -13.31 -3.27 -10.28
CA ILE A 368 -12.01 -3.68 -10.80
C ILE A 368 -12.20 -5.00 -11.54
N ALA A 369 -12.12 -5.01 -12.87
CA ALA A 369 -12.09 -6.25 -13.62
C ALA A 369 -10.73 -6.93 -13.39
N ILE A 370 -10.77 -8.23 -13.10
CA ILE A 370 -9.61 -9.00 -12.68
C ILE A 370 -9.49 -10.30 -13.45
N TYR A 371 -8.26 -10.71 -13.73
CA TYR A 371 -7.95 -12.08 -14.07
C TYR A 371 -7.66 -12.85 -12.79
N ASP A 372 -8.55 -13.77 -12.46
CA ASP A 372 -8.39 -14.70 -11.35
C ASP A 372 -7.84 -16.03 -11.86
N VAL A 373 -6.65 -16.38 -11.40
CA VAL A 373 -5.95 -17.63 -11.73
C VAL A 373 -6.73 -18.90 -11.34
N ASN A 374 -7.60 -18.83 -10.32
CA ASN A 374 -8.47 -19.92 -9.90
C ASN A 374 -9.73 -20.03 -10.75
N MET A 375 -9.99 -19.05 -11.63
CA MET A 375 -11.12 -19.02 -12.55
C MET A 375 -10.66 -18.70 -13.98
N PRO A 376 -9.74 -19.51 -14.54
CA PRO A 376 -9.08 -19.16 -15.78
C PRO A 376 -10.08 -19.03 -16.93
N GLY A 377 -9.92 -17.96 -17.72
CA GLY A 377 -10.73 -17.70 -18.91
C GLY A 377 -12.07 -17.01 -18.63
N ARG A 378 -12.37 -16.75 -17.35
CA ARG A 378 -13.54 -15.97 -16.92
C ARG A 378 -13.24 -14.48 -17.04
N GLU A 379 -13.88 -13.84 -18.00
CA GLU A 379 -13.74 -12.39 -18.26
C GLU A 379 -14.67 -11.54 -17.38
N ASP A 380 -15.61 -12.17 -16.69
CA ASP A 380 -16.60 -11.49 -15.85
C ASP A 380 -16.21 -11.44 -14.36
N ALA A 381 -15.02 -11.94 -14.00
CA ALA A 381 -14.49 -11.86 -12.65
C ALA A 381 -14.10 -10.41 -12.31
N ARG A 382 -14.61 -9.90 -11.19
CA ARG A 382 -14.39 -8.52 -10.75
C ARG A 382 -14.44 -8.35 -9.24
N VAL A 383 -13.75 -7.34 -8.74
CA VAL A 383 -13.89 -6.83 -7.37
C VAL A 383 -14.83 -5.63 -7.41
N GLU A 384 -15.96 -5.74 -6.71
CA GLU A 384 -16.91 -4.66 -6.55
C GLU A 384 -16.57 -3.90 -5.26
N ILE A 385 -16.31 -2.61 -5.38
CA ILE A 385 -15.95 -1.71 -4.29
C ILE A 385 -17.07 -0.70 -4.11
N ARG A 386 -17.47 -0.45 -2.87
CA ARG A 386 -18.45 0.58 -2.52
C ARG A 386 -17.89 1.45 -1.42
N GLN A 387 -18.06 2.75 -1.59
CA GLN A 387 -17.80 3.74 -0.56
C GLN A 387 -19.09 4.49 -0.23
N LYS A 388 -19.42 4.52 1.06
CA LYS A 388 -20.49 5.36 1.60
C LYS A 388 -19.93 6.21 2.73
N GLY A 389 -19.86 7.53 2.52
CA GLY A 389 -19.15 8.41 3.46
C GLY A 389 -17.66 8.03 3.56
N ASN A 390 -17.18 7.71 4.76
CA ASN A 390 -15.81 7.27 5.01
C ASN A 390 -15.66 5.73 5.08
N GLU A 391 -16.77 5.00 4.90
CA GLU A 391 -16.76 3.54 4.99
C GLU A 391 -16.51 2.92 3.62
N TRP A 392 -15.51 2.05 3.57
CA TRP A 392 -15.14 1.27 2.39
C TRP A 392 -15.55 -0.19 2.58
N SER A 393 -16.16 -0.76 1.54
CA SER A 393 -16.48 -2.18 1.48
C SER A 393 -16.16 -2.74 0.11
N TRP A 394 -15.82 -4.02 0.04
CA TRP A 394 -15.53 -4.68 -1.23
C TRP A 394 -15.86 -6.17 -1.20
N SER A 395 -16.11 -6.74 -2.38
CA SER A 395 -16.35 -8.17 -2.57
C SER A 395 -15.94 -8.66 -3.96
N HIS A 396 -15.40 -9.87 -4.01
CA HIS A 396 -15.21 -10.61 -5.25
C HIS A 396 -16.55 -11.18 -5.72
N ASN A 397 -16.98 -10.86 -6.95
CA ASN A 397 -18.33 -11.20 -7.42
C ASN A 397 -18.58 -12.71 -7.62
N ARG A 398 -17.51 -13.50 -7.78
CA ARG A 398 -17.59 -14.94 -8.03
C ARG A 398 -17.12 -15.81 -6.85
N ASP A 399 -16.56 -15.22 -5.79
CA ASP A 399 -16.02 -15.95 -4.65
C ASP A 399 -16.30 -15.21 -3.35
N SER A 400 -17.34 -15.66 -2.65
CA SER A 400 -17.82 -15.02 -1.42
C SER A 400 -16.86 -15.13 -0.24
N ARG A 401 -15.76 -15.89 -0.37
CA ARG A 401 -14.69 -15.91 0.63
C ARG A 401 -13.89 -14.61 0.62
N PHE A 402 -13.77 -13.97 -0.54
CA PHE A 402 -12.97 -12.75 -0.71
C PHE A 402 -13.85 -11.50 -0.59
N THR A 403 -13.98 -10.98 0.63
CA THR A 403 -14.72 -9.74 0.92
C THR A 403 -14.24 -9.08 2.21
N SER A 404 -14.36 -7.75 2.29
CA SER A 404 -14.08 -6.99 3.50
C SER A 404 -14.93 -7.43 4.70
N ALA A 405 -16.15 -7.94 4.48
CA ALA A 405 -17.04 -8.43 5.54
C ALA A 405 -16.49 -9.68 6.27
N LYS A 406 -15.53 -10.40 5.67
CA LYS A 406 -14.83 -11.53 6.27
C LYS A 406 -13.54 -11.12 7.00
N GLY A 407 -13.33 -9.82 7.18
CA GLY A 407 -12.13 -9.27 7.80
C GLY A 407 -10.93 -9.26 6.86
N LEU A 408 -11.15 -9.27 5.54
CA LEU A 408 -10.07 -9.15 4.55
C LEU A 408 -9.81 -7.70 4.17
N THR A 409 -8.58 -7.46 3.74
CA THR A 409 -8.07 -6.22 3.17
C THR A 409 -7.74 -6.44 1.70
N LEU A 410 -7.96 -5.40 0.91
CA LEU A 410 -7.54 -5.34 -0.48
C LEU A 410 -6.19 -4.63 -0.53
N ALA A 411 -5.14 -5.29 -1.03
CA ALA A 411 -3.80 -4.74 -1.12
C ALA A 411 -3.30 -4.67 -2.57
N ALA A 412 -2.55 -3.62 -2.91
CA ALA A 412 -1.80 -3.53 -4.16
C ALA A 412 -0.33 -3.85 -3.88
N ILE A 413 0.22 -4.87 -4.54
CA ILE A 413 1.62 -5.26 -4.39
C ILE A 413 2.34 -5.10 -5.73
N PRO A 414 3.45 -4.34 -5.78
CA PRO A 414 4.18 -4.14 -7.02
C PRO A 414 4.71 -5.45 -7.61
N LEU A 415 4.54 -5.65 -8.92
CA LEU A 415 5.04 -6.83 -9.63
C LEU A 415 6.55 -7.01 -9.45
N ARG A 416 7.33 -5.93 -9.43
CA ARG A 416 8.81 -5.97 -9.28
C ARG A 416 9.28 -6.77 -8.07
N LEU A 417 8.50 -6.79 -6.98
CA LEU A 417 8.84 -7.56 -5.77
C LEU A 417 8.78 -9.07 -6.01
N PHE A 418 8.07 -9.51 -7.05
CA PHE A 418 8.00 -10.89 -7.51
C PHE A 418 8.98 -11.21 -8.63
N GLN A 419 9.79 -10.25 -9.11
CA GLN A 419 10.72 -10.43 -10.23
C GLN A 419 12.17 -10.61 -9.74
N GLU A 420 12.55 -9.90 -8.68
CA GLU A 420 13.89 -9.94 -8.11
C GLU A 420 14.00 -10.98 -6.97
N PRO A 421 15.21 -11.49 -6.68
CA PRO A 421 15.43 -12.30 -5.49
C PRO A 421 15.04 -11.52 -4.23
N ALA A 422 14.28 -12.15 -3.35
CA ALA A 422 13.80 -11.54 -2.12
C ALA A 422 14.90 -11.50 -1.05
N GLU A 423 14.83 -10.54 -0.14
CA GLU A 423 15.65 -10.57 1.05
C GLU A 423 15.03 -11.44 2.17
N PHE A 424 15.90 -12.04 2.98
CA PHE A 424 15.44 -12.72 4.19
C PHE A 424 14.87 -11.72 5.21
N PRO A 425 13.85 -12.08 6.00
CA PRO A 425 13.42 -11.25 7.13
C PRO A 425 14.52 -11.00 8.16
N PHE A 426 15.57 -11.82 8.21
CA PHE A 426 16.72 -11.61 9.09
C PHE A 426 17.95 -11.05 8.38
N SER A 427 17.82 -10.55 7.15
CA SER A 427 18.87 -9.80 6.45
C SER A 427 19.11 -8.41 7.10
N GLY A 428 20.22 -7.77 6.72
CA GLY A 428 20.51 -6.38 7.08
C GLY A 428 21.22 -6.16 8.43
N ARG A 429 21.59 -4.89 8.69
CA ARG A 429 22.45 -4.46 9.81
C ARG A 429 21.92 -4.83 11.21
N PHE A 430 20.61 -5.01 11.34
CA PHE A 430 19.94 -5.35 12.61
C PHE A 430 19.23 -6.70 12.58
N GLY A 431 19.41 -7.48 11.49
CA GLY A 431 18.82 -8.80 11.29
C GLY A 431 17.32 -8.86 11.62
N LEU A 432 16.92 -9.92 12.34
CA LEU A 432 15.54 -10.16 12.74
C LEU A 432 14.95 -9.01 13.56
N THR A 433 15.75 -8.36 14.41
CA THR A 433 15.31 -7.21 15.21
C THR A 433 14.91 -6.04 14.30
N GLY A 434 15.69 -5.79 13.24
CA GLY A 434 15.36 -4.78 12.23
C GLY A 434 14.03 -5.08 11.55
N PHE A 435 13.76 -6.33 11.19
CA PHE A 435 12.48 -6.72 10.58
C PHE A 435 11.30 -6.57 11.53
N LEU A 436 11.46 -6.96 12.80
CA LEU A 436 10.43 -6.73 13.80
C LEU A 436 10.15 -5.23 13.98
N PHE A 437 11.17 -4.38 13.91
CA PHE A 437 10.98 -2.93 13.92
C PHE A 437 10.23 -2.45 12.69
N ASP A 438 10.64 -2.84 11.48
CA ASP A 438 9.97 -2.44 10.24
C ASP A 438 8.49 -2.86 10.25
N MET A 439 8.19 -4.04 10.79
CA MET A 439 6.81 -4.47 10.98
C MET A 439 6.09 -3.61 12.02
N LEU A 440 6.72 -3.23 13.13
CA LEU A 440 6.05 -2.51 14.23
C LEU A 440 5.94 -1.00 14.05
N THR A 441 6.71 -0.40 13.14
CA THR A 441 6.55 0.99 12.69
C THR A 441 5.38 1.13 11.75
#